data_AF-A0A9E4AUQ7-F1
#
_entry.id   AF-A0A9E4AUQ7-F1
#
_cell.length_a   1.000
_cell.length_b   1.000
_cell.length_c   1.000
_cell.angle_alpha   90.00
_cell.angle_beta   90.00
_cell.angle_gamma   90.00
#
_symmetry.space_group_name_H-M   'P 1'
#
loop_
_entity.id
_entity.type
_entity.pdbx_description
1 polymer ?
#
loop_
_entity_poly.entity_id
_entity_poly.type
_entity_poly.pdbx_seq_one_letter_code
_entity_poly.pdbx_strand_id
1 'polypeptide(L)'
;MRFTYNLIALLLGFSFIGLLFAPTAPAFIEREYTIREVLDACTNIVFGEVKSVDQKRLRGVVTVKKDVKGKSELKEIKMNFATGHYKRSTSPEKMVRLLKEGMPIIVFYREHYGIDSMCFIDNTWFQMRAYRGGYSGSWWTFTHIDPMMSRTFDGKTKALQTIVLDMLAGKMWVAAPKDAIKVLVLTGNSTHPTWSQTPVYTNTATYEYMALRAVKKVGKRAIAHESTKEHQLPQLEKADILWIGYEEISSYGHYLLSSEIEKKIKAFVKKGGIVVVTGQDSSAEKPCGIGWLQGKLKGVESPPTQHFAVTEKGNSVFSIPNKIESGKILVDDAWVGWSRRDEIFATTEDTKELVVGARRHGKGLYIITSLRNDSQYTTSLNKALMENIMHYAVSQLK
;
A
#
# COMPACT_ATOMS: atom_id res chain seq x y z
N MET A 1 -42.80 -9.58 -44.90
CA MET A 1 -42.76 -10.01 -43.48
C MET A 1 -41.59 -10.92 -43.11
N ARG A 2 -41.13 -11.89 -43.93
CA ARG A 2 -39.99 -12.78 -43.57
C ARG A 2 -38.62 -12.09 -43.44
N PHE A 3 -38.38 -11.01 -44.18
CA PHE A 3 -37.09 -10.31 -44.19
C PHE A 3 -36.79 -9.56 -42.88
N THR A 4 -37.82 -9.04 -42.22
CA THR A 4 -37.70 -8.31 -40.94
C THR A 4 -37.40 -9.26 -39.78
N TYR A 5 -37.92 -10.49 -39.79
CA TYR A 5 -37.61 -11.50 -38.76
C TYR A 5 -36.15 -11.95 -38.81
N ASN A 6 -35.59 -12.15 -40.01
CA ASN A 6 -34.20 -12.57 -40.17
C ASN A 6 -33.21 -11.47 -39.75
N LEU A 7 -33.53 -10.20 -40.02
CA LEU A 7 -32.69 -9.08 -39.61
C LEU A 7 -32.69 -8.88 -38.08
N ILE A 8 -33.85 -9.05 -37.43
CA ILE A 8 -33.99 -8.98 -35.98
C ILE A 8 -33.25 -10.15 -35.30
N ALA A 9 -33.36 -11.37 -35.86
CA ALA A 9 -32.63 -12.54 -35.35
C ALA A 9 -31.10 -12.37 -35.47
N LEU A 10 -30.63 -11.79 -36.58
CA LEU A 10 -29.19 -11.52 -36.79
C LEU A 10 -28.68 -10.46 -35.80
N LEU A 11 -29.43 -9.37 -35.60
CA LEU A 11 -29.09 -8.31 -34.64
C LEU A 11 -29.08 -8.84 -33.19
N LEU A 12 -30.05 -9.66 -32.81
CA LEU A 12 -30.09 -10.32 -31.50
C LEU A 12 -28.92 -11.30 -31.33
N GLY A 13 -28.55 -12.03 -32.39
CA GLY A 13 -27.37 -12.91 -32.40
C GLY A 13 -26.06 -12.15 -32.18
N PHE A 14 -25.86 -11.02 -32.88
CA PHE A 14 -24.68 -10.17 -32.69
C PHE A 14 -24.64 -9.50 -31.30
N SER A 15 -25.80 -9.08 -30.75
CA SER A 15 -25.86 -8.58 -29.37
C SER A 15 -25.56 -9.65 -28.31
N PHE A 16 -25.98 -10.90 -28.53
CA PHE A 16 -25.65 -12.01 -27.63
C PHE A 16 -24.15 -12.38 -27.67
N ILE A 17 -23.54 -12.35 -28.86
CA ILE A 17 -22.08 -12.52 -28.99
C ILE A 17 -21.34 -11.40 -28.27
N GLY A 18 -21.79 -10.14 -28.38
CA GLY A 18 -21.20 -9.01 -27.66
C GLY A 18 -21.24 -9.13 -26.13
N LEU A 19 -22.28 -9.77 -25.57
CA LEU A 19 -22.39 -10.04 -24.13
C LEU A 19 -21.48 -11.19 -23.66
N LEU A 20 -21.18 -12.16 -24.53
CA LEU A 20 -20.25 -13.26 -24.23
C LEU A 20 -18.77 -12.81 -24.21
N PHE A 21 -18.47 -11.68 -24.86
CA PHE A 21 -17.13 -11.06 -24.88
C PHE A 21 -17.06 -9.75 -24.10
N ALA A 22 -18.06 -9.45 -23.25
CA ALA A 22 -17.96 -8.32 -22.35
C ALA A 22 -16.77 -8.56 -21.41
N PRO A 23 -15.71 -7.73 -21.45
CA PRO A 23 -14.62 -7.87 -20.51
C PRO A 23 -15.21 -7.79 -19.10
N THR A 24 -14.82 -8.71 -18.22
CA THR A 24 -15.13 -8.59 -16.80
C THR A 24 -14.61 -7.24 -16.34
N ALA A 25 -15.49 -6.27 -16.17
CA ALA A 25 -15.11 -5.00 -15.58
C ALA A 25 -14.46 -5.35 -14.23
N PRO A 26 -13.18 -5.02 -13.99
CA PRO A 26 -12.59 -5.24 -12.69
C PRO A 26 -13.52 -4.60 -11.66
N ALA A 27 -14.10 -5.43 -10.79
CA ALA A 27 -15.01 -4.97 -9.76
C ALA A 27 -14.32 -3.82 -9.02
N PHE A 28 -15.01 -2.69 -8.88
CA PHE A 28 -14.52 -1.52 -8.16
C PHE A 28 -14.32 -1.90 -6.69
N ILE A 29 -13.11 -2.34 -6.34
CA ILE A 29 -12.71 -2.58 -4.97
C ILE A 29 -12.08 -1.28 -4.48
N GLU A 30 -12.87 -0.51 -3.73
CA GLU A 30 -12.37 0.67 -3.04
C GLU A 30 -11.22 0.28 -2.09
N ARG A 31 -10.04 0.85 -2.30
CA ARG A 31 -8.81 0.41 -1.61
C ARG A 31 -8.84 0.69 -0.10
N GLU A 32 -8.09 -0.11 0.65
CA GLU A 32 -7.81 0.15 2.07
C GLU A 32 -6.71 1.23 2.20
N TYR A 33 -6.99 2.31 2.91
CA TYR A 33 -5.99 3.33 3.27
C TYR A 33 -5.22 2.90 4.53
N THR A 34 -3.93 3.23 4.61
CA THR A 34 -3.18 3.20 5.87
C THR A 34 -3.46 4.45 6.70
N ILE A 35 -3.21 4.37 8.01
CA ILE A 35 -3.18 5.57 8.87
C ILE A 35 -2.14 6.56 8.33
N ARG A 36 -0.93 6.11 7.95
CA ARG A 36 0.13 6.97 7.40
C ARG A 36 -0.33 7.76 6.18
N GLU A 37 -1.03 7.11 5.25
CA GLU A 37 -1.62 7.77 4.08
C GLU A 37 -2.65 8.85 4.45
N VAL A 38 -3.48 8.60 5.48
CA VAL A 38 -4.40 9.61 6.01
C VAL A 38 -3.61 10.78 6.60
N LEU A 39 -2.55 10.51 7.38
CA LEU A 39 -1.71 11.56 7.96
C LEU A 39 -1.06 12.41 6.87
N ASP A 40 -0.48 11.78 5.86
CA ASP A 40 0.26 12.45 4.80
C ASP A 40 -0.69 13.28 3.92
N ALA A 41 -1.89 12.78 3.60
CA ALA A 41 -2.91 13.47 2.81
C ALA A 41 -3.39 14.81 3.42
N CYS A 42 -3.25 14.98 4.74
CA CYS A 42 -3.78 16.12 5.47
C CYS A 42 -2.72 17.22 5.70
N THR A 43 -3.12 18.48 5.52
CA THR A 43 -2.31 19.64 5.90
C THR A 43 -2.35 19.86 7.41
N ASN A 44 -3.48 19.51 8.02
CA ASN A 44 -3.73 19.74 9.44
C ASN A 44 -4.39 18.54 10.09
N ILE A 45 -4.06 18.32 11.35
CA ILE A 45 -4.71 17.32 12.20
C ILE A 45 -4.92 17.97 13.55
N VAL A 46 -6.16 17.91 14.03
CA VAL A 46 -6.52 18.47 15.33
C VAL A 46 -7.18 17.43 16.20
N PHE A 47 -6.83 17.47 17.49
CA PHE A 47 -7.53 16.74 18.53
C PHE A 47 -8.49 17.71 19.22
N GLY A 48 -9.74 17.28 19.33
CA GLY A 48 -10.81 18.05 19.94
C GLY A 48 -11.64 17.25 20.91
N GLU A 49 -12.63 17.93 21.46
CA GLU A 49 -13.62 17.38 22.36
C GLU A 49 -14.99 17.93 21.98
N VAL A 50 -16.01 17.07 21.93
CA VAL A 50 -17.38 17.49 21.66
C VAL A 50 -17.86 18.38 22.80
N LYS A 51 -18.11 19.65 22.49
CA LYS A 51 -18.59 20.67 23.43
C LYS A 51 -20.10 20.61 23.62
N SER A 52 -20.86 20.49 22.53
CA SER A 52 -22.32 20.43 22.55
C SER A 52 -22.89 19.68 21.36
N VAL A 53 -24.08 19.10 21.53
CA VAL A 53 -24.82 18.38 20.49
C VAL A 53 -26.30 18.79 20.52
N ASP A 54 -26.81 19.34 19.42
CA ASP A 54 -28.23 19.60 19.21
C ASP A 54 -28.80 18.51 18.28
N GLN A 55 -29.49 17.54 18.88
CA GLN A 55 -30.06 16.42 18.13
C GLN A 55 -31.23 16.84 17.24
N LYS A 56 -31.95 17.93 17.57
CA LYS A 56 -33.10 18.39 16.78
C LYS A 56 -32.65 19.14 15.54
N ARG A 57 -31.65 20.01 15.68
CA ARG A 57 -31.07 20.76 14.56
C ARG A 57 -29.97 19.99 13.83
N LEU A 58 -29.63 18.78 14.30
CA LEU A 58 -28.58 17.93 13.78
C LEU A 58 -27.23 18.68 13.71
N ARG A 59 -26.81 19.26 14.83
CA ARG A 59 -25.60 20.08 14.93
C ARG A 59 -24.73 19.64 16.09
N GLY A 60 -23.42 19.82 15.94
CA GLY A 60 -22.44 19.64 17.02
C GLY A 60 -21.42 20.76 17.01
N VAL A 61 -20.83 21.04 18.17
CA VAL A 61 -19.67 21.93 18.28
C VAL A 61 -18.55 21.15 18.95
N VAL A 62 -17.35 21.24 18.36
CA VAL A 62 -16.13 20.64 18.89
C VAL A 62 -15.20 21.74 19.34
N THR A 63 -14.73 21.70 20.59
CA THR A 63 -13.62 22.54 21.03
C THR A 63 -12.31 21.92 20.55
N VAL A 64 -11.47 22.71 19.89
CA VAL A 64 -10.12 22.30 19.51
C VAL A 64 -9.25 22.34 20.76
N LYS A 65 -8.62 21.22 21.10
CA LYS A 65 -7.75 21.11 22.28
C LYS A 65 -6.28 21.18 21.89
N LYS A 66 -5.92 20.65 20.72
CA LYS A 66 -4.52 20.57 20.26
C LYS A 66 -4.42 20.47 18.74
N ASP A 67 -3.58 21.31 18.15
CA ASP A 67 -3.04 21.10 16.81
C ASP A 67 -1.90 20.09 16.89
N VAL A 68 -2.04 18.93 16.24
CA VAL A 68 -0.99 17.89 16.24
C VAL A 68 -0.22 17.83 14.92
N LYS A 69 -0.81 18.34 13.83
CA LYS A 69 -0.13 18.61 12.56
C LYS A 69 -0.68 19.92 11.99
N GLY A 70 0.21 20.74 11.43
CA GLY A 70 -0.14 22.09 10.96
C GLY A 70 -0.50 23.04 12.10
N LYS A 71 -0.99 24.23 11.76
CA LYS A 71 -1.55 25.21 12.70
C LYS A 71 -2.96 25.55 12.21
N SER A 72 -3.98 25.29 13.02
CA SER A 72 -5.38 25.51 12.59
C SER A 72 -5.89 26.91 12.93
N GLU A 73 -5.40 27.49 14.03
CA GLU A 73 -5.93 28.72 14.66
C GLU A 73 -7.43 28.64 15.04
N LEU A 74 -8.03 27.45 14.92
CA LEU A 74 -9.43 27.21 15.25
C LEU A 74 -9.57 27.03 16.75
N LYS A 75 -10.48 27.79 17.37
CA LYS A 75 -10.92 27.53 18.75
C LYS A 75 -11.99 26.45 18.79
N GLU A 76 -12.85 26.45 17.78
CA GLU A 76 -13.99 25.54 17.66
C GLU A 76 -14.20 25.11 16.21
N ILE A 77 -14.72 23.90 16.03
CA ILE A 77 -15.23 23.38 14.76
C ILE A 77 -16.73 23.17 14.91
N LYS A 78 -17.51 23.91 14.13
CA LYS A 78 -18.98 23.81 14.12
C LYS A 78 -19.40 22.81 13.05
N MET A 79 -20.12 21.78 13.43
CA MET A 79 -20.48 20.64 12.58
C MET A 79 -22.00 20.65 12.31
N ASN A 80 -22.39 20.79 11.04
CA ASN A 80 -23.78 20.70 10.59
C ASN A 80 -24.00 19.33 9.95
N PHE A 81 -24.74 18.48 10.66
CA PHE A 81 -25.09 17.14 10.20
C PHE A 81 -26.39 17.09 9.41
N ALA A 82 -27.20 18.17 9.38
CA ALA A 82 -28.46 18.21 8.63
C ALA A 82 -28.29 18.11 7.09
N THR A 83 -27.06 18.00 6.60
CA THR A 83 -26.70 17.79 5.19
C THR A 83 -26.26 16.35 4.95
N GLY A 84 -25.99 15.96 3.71
CA GLY A 84 -25.34 14.67 3.41
C GLY A 84 -26.27 13.56 2.93
N HIS A 85 -25.71 12.37 2.73
CA HIS A 85 -26.40 11.26 2.08
C HIS A 85 -27.24 10.44 3.04
N TYR A 86 -28.45 10.08 2.61
CA TYR A 86 -29.32 9.10 3.25
C TYR A 86 -29.15 7.74 2.57
N LYS A 87 -28.38 6.84 3.18
CA LYS A 87 -28.19 5.45 2.73
C LYS A 87 -28.22 4.51 3.94
N ARG A 88 -28.39 3.20 3.70
CA ARG A 88 -28.48 2.20 4.78
C ARG A 88 -27.33 2.29 5.82
N SER A 89 -26.11 2.61 5.39
CA SER A 89 -24.94 2.72 6.26
C SER A 89 -24.74 4.11 6.90
N THR A 90 -25.34 5.16 6.33
CA THR A 90 -25.09 6.58 6.68
C THR A 90 -26.37 7.40 6.71
N SER A 91 -26.59 8.14 7.79
CA SER A 91 -27.57 9.22 7.82
C SER A 91 -27.12 10.32 8.80
N PRO A 92 -27.59 11.57 8.61
CA PRO A 92 -27.47 12.65 9.58
C PRO A 92 -27.80 12.26 11.03
N GLU A 93 -28.95 11.63 11.23
CA GLU A 93 -29.46 11.25 12.55
C GLU A 93 -28.59 10.18 13.18
N LYS A 94 -28.14 9.20 12.37
CA LYS A 94 -27.22 8.17 12.84
C LYS A 94 -25.92 8.79 13.33
N MET A 95 -25.36 9.73 12.59
CA MET A 95 -24.11 10.39 12.97
C MET A 95 -24.29 11.20 14.27
N VAL A 96 -25.32 12.04 14.36
CA VAL A 96 -25.56 12.87 15.55
C VAL A 96 -25.84 12.07 16.81
N ARG A 97 -26.53 10.93 16.71
CA ARG A 97 -26.78 10.04 17.87
C ARG A 97 -25.51 9.42 18.46
N LEU A 98 -24.42 9.35 17.67
CA LEU A 98 -23.13 8.85 18.14
C LEU A 98 -22.36 9.90 18.94
N LEU A 99 -22.69 11.18 18.80
CA LEU A 99 -22.01 12.27 19.50
C LEU A 99 -22.57 12.45 20.91
N LYS A 100 -21.67 12.60 21.88
CA LYS A 100 -21.99 13.01 23.25
C LYS A 100 -20.99 14.06 23.71
N GLU A 101 -21.45 14.97 24.54
CA GLU A 101 -20.58 15.98 25.17
C GLU A 101 -19.43 15.30 25.93
N GLY A 102 -18.25 15.90 25.86
CA GLY A 102 -17.01 15.39 26.44
C GLY A 102 -16.32 14.28 25.63
N MET A 103 -16.90 13.80 24.52
CA MET A 103 -16.24 12.77 23.72
C MET A 103 -15.01 13.32 22.97
N PRO A 104 -13.87 12.60 22.98
CA PRO A 104 -12.72 12.97 22.18
C PRO A 104 -12.99 12.71 20.68
N ILE A 105 -12.49 13.61 19.84
CA ILE A 105 -12.58 13.52 18.37
C ILE A 105 -11.23 13.86 17.74
N ILE A 106 -10.94 13.24 16.59
CA ILE A 106 -9.84 13.63 15.72
C ILE A 106 -10.43 14.19 14.44
N VAL A 107 -9.92 15.32 13.97
CA VAL A 107 -10.29 15.90 12.67
C VAL A 107 -9.02 15.97 11.83
N PHE A 108 -8.94 15.11 10.82
CA PHE A 108 -7.94 15.13 9.77
C PHE A 108 -8.47 16.00 8.65
N TYR A 109 -7.76 17.05 8.26
CA TYR A 109 -8.26 17.89 7.17
C TYR A 109 -7.16 18.44 6.28
N ARG A 110 -7.56 18.72 5.04
CA ARG A 110 -6.75 19.40 4.05
C ARG A 110 -7.40 20.72 3.68
N GLU A 111 -6.59 21.78 3.70
CA GLU A 111 -6.98 23.07 3.16
C GLU A 111 -6.65 23.11 1.66
N HIS A 112 -7.67 23.00 0.81
CA HIS A 112 -7.54 23.06 -0.65
C HIS A 112 -8.84 23.57 -1.29
N TYR A 113 -8.87 24.83 -1.72
CA TYR A 113 -10.07 25.56 -2.19
C TYR A 113 -11.26 25.59 -1.19
N GLY A 114 -11.01 25.18 0.05
CA GLY A 114 -11.98 24.88 1.11
C GLY A 114 -11.35 23.88 2.08
N ILE A 115 -12.18 23.27 2.93
CA ILE A 115 -11.77 22.17 3.80
C ILE A 115 -12.42 20.88 3.30
N ASP A 116 -11.61 19.88 3.01
CA ASP A 116 -12.02 18.48 2.99
C ASP A 116 -11.52 17.83 4.28
N SER A 117 -12.41 17.20 5.04
CA SER A 117 -12.06 16.57 6.30
C SER A 117 -12.56 15.14 6.42
N MET A 118 -11.76 14.34 7.08
CA MET A 118 -12.10 13.03 7.60
C MET A 118 -12.01 13.11 9.12
N CYS A 119 -13.12 12.85 9.79
CA CYS A 119 -13.25 12.91 11.23
C CYS A 119 -13.34 11.49 11.80
N PHE A 120 -12.86 11.30 13.03
CA PHE A 120 -12.96 10.03 13.74
C PHE A 120 -13.45 10.21 15.17
N ILE A 121 -14.50 9.47 15.52
CA ILE A 121 -15.01 9.35 16.88
C ILE A 121 -15.41 7.90 17.15
N ASP A 122 -14.78 7.24 18.12
CA ASP A 122 -15.07 5.87 18.59
C ASP A 122 -15.64 4.92 17.52
N ASN A 123 -14.74 4.29 16.74
CA ASN A 123 -15.03 3.37 15.63
C ASN A 123 -15.78 4.00 14.43
N THR A 124 -16.08 5.30 14.46
CA THR A 124 -16.85 5.97 13.40
C THR A 124 -16.00 6.97 12.65
N TRP A 125 -15.75 6.66 11.39
CA TRP A 125 -15.17 7.57 10.41
C TRP A 125 -16.28 8.31 9.66
N PHE A 126 -16.12 9.62 9.48
CA PHE A 126 -17.10 10.42 8.76
C PHE A 126 -16.46 11.63 8.08
N GLN A 127 -17.03 12.04 6.95
CA GLN A 127 -16.49 13.13 6.16
C GLN A 127 -17.29 14.42 6.32
N MET A 128 -16.58 15.54 6.42
CA MET A 128 -17.17 16.88 6.39
C MET A 128 -16.45 17.80 5.41
N ARG A 129 -17.15 18.83 4.95
CA ARG A 129 -16.60 19.86 4.07
C ARG A 129 -16.93 21.28 4.53
N ALA A 130 -16.03 22.21 4.31
CA ALA A 130 -16.30 23.65 4.41
C ALA A 130 -15.87 24.36 3.12
N TYR A 131 -16.67 25.30 2.63
CA TYR A 131 -16.35 26.07 1.43
C TYR A 131 -15.50 27.32 1.75
N ARG A 132 -14.77 27.82 0.76
CA ARG A 132 -13.81 28.94 0.88
C ARG A 132 -14.45 30.20 1.48
N GLY A 133 -13.68 30.95 2.28
CA GLY A 133 -14.05 32.29 2.74
C GLY A 133 -14.62 32.41 4.16
N GLY A 134 -14.67 31.32 4.95
CA GLY A 134 -15.17 31.42 6.32
C GLY A 134 -15.08 30.17 7.18
N TYR A 135 -14.14 29.24 6.96
CA TYR A 135 -14.09 27.99 7.76
C TYR A 135 -13.89 28.26 9.27
N SER A 136 -13.23 29.37 9.62
CA SER A 136 -13.26 29.90 10.99
C SER A 136 -14.63 30.52 11.27
N GLY A 137 -15.42 29.85 12.11
CA GLY A 137 -16.74 30.33 12.52
C GLY A 137 -17.93 29.86 11.70
N SER A 138 -17.73 29.29 10.50
CA SER A 138 -18.80 28.66 9.69
C SER A 138 -19.09 27.21 10.10
N TRP A 139 -20.22 26.71 9.61
CA TRP A 139 -20.67 25.34 9.79
C TRP A 139 -20.12 24.42 8.72
N TRP A 140 -19.30 23.45 9.12
CA TRP A 140 -18.82 22.39 8.24
C TRP A 140 -19.97 21.43 7.95
N THR A 141 -20.18 21.13 6.69
CA THR A 141 -21.28 20.32 6.20
C THR A 141 -20.89 18.84 6.21
N PHE A 142 -21.70 18.01 6.86
CA PHE A 142 -21.56 16.57 6.83
C PHE A 142 -21.88 16.03 5.43
N THR A 143 -21.10 15.06 4.97
CA THR A 143 -21.34 14.38 3.70
C THR A 143 -21.86 12.96 3.93
N HIS A 144 -21.12 12.12 4.67
CA HIS A 144 -21.47 10.75 4.99
C HIS A 144 -20.59 10.14 6.09
N ILE A 145 -21.08 9.08 6.72
CA ILE A 145 -20.27 8.10 7.47
C ILE A 145 -19.56 7.21 6.45
N ASP A 146 -18.26 7.00 6.63
CA ASP A 146 -17.43 6.16 5.76
C ASP A 146 -17.14 4.83 6.47
N PRO A 147 -17.97 3.79 6.26
CA PRO A 147 -17.75 2.50 6.91
C PRO A 147 -16.50 1.77 6.38
N MET A 148 -15.99 2.11 5.20
CA MET A 148 -14.83 1.43 4.61
C MET A 148 -13.52 1.77 5.33
N MET A 149 -13.47 2.96 5.93
CA MET A 149 -12.36 3.42 6.76
C MET A 149 -12.20 2.65 8.07
N SER A 150 -13.17 1.82 8.48
CA SER A 150 -12.98 0.86 9.59
C SER A 150 -11.82 -0.13 9.32
N ARG A 151 -11.51 -0.38 8.04
CA ARG A 151 -10.33 -1.18 7.64
C ARG A 151 -9.01 -0.46 7.89
N THR A 152 -9.01 0.88 7.93
CA THR A 152 -7.85 1.72 8.25
C THR A 152 -7.55 1.68 9.74
N PHE A 153 -8.59 1.83 10.56
CA PHE A 153 -8.53 1.70 12.01
C PHE A 153 -9.95 1.50 12.56
N ASP A 154 -10.07 0.55 13.48
CA ASP A 154 -11.26 0.32 14.29
C ASP A 154 -10.85 0.31 15.77
N GLY A 155 -11.51 1.12 16.59
CA GLY A 155 -11.13 1.30 18.00
C GLY A 155 -11.47 2.68 18.58
N LYS A 156 -11.05 2.88 19.84
CA LYS A 156 -11.34 4.10 20.60
C LYS A 156 -10.57 5.31 20.08
N THR A 157 -11.18 6.49 20.12
CA THR A 157 -10.53 7.74 19.64
C THR A 157 -9.18 7.98 20.32
N LYS A 158 -9.08 7.78 21.65
CA LYS A 158 -7.83 7.98 22.38
C LYS A 158 -6.70 7.04 21.93
N ALA A 159 -7.04 5.80 21.54
CA ALA A 159 -6.05 4.88 21.00
C ALA A 159 -5.52 5.36 19.65
N LEU A 160 -6.41 5.86 18.76
CA LEU A 160 -5.98 6.47 17.51
C LEU A 160 -5.16 7.75 17.75
N GLN A 161 -5.51 8.57 18.74
CA GLN A 161 -4.72 9.76 19.10
C GLN A 161 -3.28 9.40 19.46
N THR A 162 -3.07 8.35 20.26
CA THR A 162 -1.72 7.85 20.57
C THR A 162 -0.98 7.38 19.32
N ILE A 163 -1.65 6.60 18.46
CA ILE A 163 -1.05 6.10 17.20
C ILE A 163 -0.64 7.26 16.29
N VAL A 164 -1.52 8.27 16.13
CA VAL A 164 -1.25 9.47 15.33
C VAL A 164 -0.02 10.21 15.86
N LEU A 165 0.06 10.46 17.16
CA LEU A 165 1.21 11.16 17.75
C LEU A 165 2.52 10.38 17.54
N ASP A 166 2.49 9.07 17.73
CA ASP A 166 3.65 8.20 17.57
C ASP A 166 4.12 8.14 16.11
N MET A 167 3.20 8.05 15.15
CA MET A 167 3.53 8.06 13.72
C MET A 167 4.06 9.41 13.26
N LEU A 168 3.49 10.53 13.75
CA LEU A 168 4.00 11.88 13.48
C LEU A 168 5.40 12.10 14.08
N ALA A 169 5.73 11.39 15.17
CA ALA A 169 7.08 11.36 15.74
C ALA A 169 8.05 10.42 14.97
N GLY A 170 7.64 9.87 13.82
CA GLY A 170 8.47 9.02 12.97
C GLY A 170 8.56 7.56 13.43
N LYS A 171 7.74 7.12 14.39
CA LYS A 171 7.69 5.70 14.76
C LYS A 171 7.01 4.88 13.66
N MET A 172 7.48 3.65 13.47
CA MET A 172 6.95 2.67 12.54
C MET A 172 6.37 1.48 13.31
N TRP A 173 5.38 0.80 12.71
CA TRP A 173 4.71 -0.38 13.26
C TRP A 173 4.01 -0.12 14.60
N VAL A 174 3.52 1.11 14.82
CA VAL A 174 2.94 1.55 16.10
C VAL A 174 1.72 0.70 16.50
N ALA A 175 0.89 0.34 15.52
CA ALA A 175 -0.31 -0.49 15.73
C ALA A 175 -0.04 -1.99 15.56
N ALA A 176 1.21 -2.41 15.37
CA ALA A 176 1.54 -3.81 15.15
C ALA A 176 1.45 -4.62 16.46
N PRO A 177 0.97 -5.88 16.39
CA PRO A 177 1.16 -6.83 17.50
C PRO A 177 2.64 -6.92 17.90
N LYS A 178 2.90 -7.16 19.19
CA LYS A 178 4.26 -7.14 19.77
C LYS A 178 5.21 -8.14 19.09
N ASP A 179 4.68 -9.28 18.68
CA ASP A 179 5.38 -10.40 18.05
C ASP A 179 5.19 -10.46 16.53
N ALA A 180 4.60 -9.42 15.93
CA ALA A 180 4.43 -9.35 14.49
C ALA A 180 5.78 -9.24 13.78
N ILE A 181 5.89 -9.92 12.65
CA ILE A 181 6.99 -9.74 11.72
C ILE A 181 6.89 -8.37 11.09
N LYS A 182 7.97 -7.61 11.19
CA LYS A 182 8.06 -6.23 10.69
C LYS A 182 8.68 -6.23 9.31
N VAL A 183 7.87 -5.86 8.33
CA VAL A 183 8.31 -5.69 6.95
C VAL A 183 8.43 -4.19 6.67
N LEU A 184 9.63 -3.75 6.31
CA LEU A 184 9.89 -2.42 5.77
C LEU A 184 9.90 -2.51 4.25
N VAL A 185 9.10 -1.70 3.56
CA VAL A 185 9.03 -1.69 2.10
C VAL A 185 9.60 -0.38 1.59
N LEU A 186 10.72 -0.44 0.85
CA LEU A 186 11.27 0.73 0.16
C LEU A 186 10.50 0.92 -1.14
N THR A 187 9.88 2.09 -1.31
CA THR A 187 8.99 2.43 -2.44
C THR A 187 9.13 3.90 -2.87
N GLY A 188 10.36 4.41 -2.94
CA GLY A 188 10.66 5.79 -3.30
C GLY A 188 10.35 6.14 -4.76
N ASN A 189 10.62 5.24 -5.70
CA ASN A 189 10.44 5.45 -7.15
C ASN A 189 9.28 4.64 -7.75
N SER A 190 8.76 3.65 -7.03
CA SER A 190 7.72 2.76 -7.56
C SER A 190 6.37 3.45 -7.79
N THR A 191 5.59 2.88 -8.70
CA THR A 191 4.38 3.52 -9.24
C THR A 191 3.23 3.60 -8.22
N HIS A 192 2.62 4.77 -8.13
CA HIS A 192 1.48 5.02 -7.25
C HIS A 192 0.13 4.61 -7.89
N PRO A 193 -0.83 4.12 -7.09
CA PRO A 193 -2.21 3.93 -7.51
C PRO A 193 -2.86 5.24 -7.93
N THR A 194 -3.25 5.34 -9.20
CA THR A 194 -3.92 6.51 -9.78
C THR A 194 -5.43 6.37 -9.67
N TRP A 195 -6.02 6.85 -8.55
CA TRP A 195 -7.47 6.81 -8.34
C TRP A 195 -8.16 8.20 -8.36
N SER A 196 -7.38 9.28 -8.50
CA SER A 196 -7.88 10.67 -8.59
C SER A 196 -7.32 11.35 -9.84
N GLN A 197 -8.05 12.34 -10.36
CA GLN A 197 -7.59 13.22 -11.46
C GLN A 197 -6.41 14.12 -11.07
N THR A 198 -5.85 13.97 -9.86
CA THR A 198 -4.67 14.71 -9.40
C THR A 198 -3.93 13.88 -8.35
N PRO A 199 -2.66 13.51 -8.56
CA PRO A 199 -1.83 12.92 -7.51
C PRO A 199 -1.81 13.83 -6.30
N VAL A 200 -2.26 13.34 -5.14
CA VAL A 200 -1.95 14.00 -3.88
C VAL A 200 -0.54 13.53 -3.52
N TYR A 201 0.47 14.37 -3.76
CA TYR A 201 1.90 14.03 -3.61
C TYR A 201 2.28 13.40 -2.26
N THR A 202 1.40 13.50 -1.26
CA THR A 202 1.60 12.99 0.08
C THR A 202 0.92 11.62 0.32
N ASN A 203 -0.15 11.24 -0.41
CA ASN A 203 -0.84 9.95 -0.22
C ASN A 203 -0.39 8.94 -1.28
N THR A 204 0.78 8.35 -1.08
CA THR A 204 1.49 7.59 -2.12
C THR A 204 1.87 6.20 -1.65
N ALA A 205 0.89 5.33 -1.36
CA ALA A 205 1.16 3.90 -1.43
C ALA A 205 1.61 3.54 -2.87
N THR A 206 2.35 2.45 -3.05
CA THR A 206 2.61 1.88 -4.38
C THR A 206 1.76 0.63 -4.58
N TYR A 207 1.59 0.20 -5.84
CA TYR A 207 0.87 -1.04 -6.12
C TYR A 207 1.47 -2.23 -5.38
N GLU A 208 2.80 -2.31 -5.31
CA GLU A 208 3.51 -3.37 -4.60
C GLU A 208 3.24 -3.32 -3.09
N TYR A 209 3.35 -2.15 -2.48
CA TYR A 209 3.07 -2.00 -1.05
C TYR A 209 1.63 -2.43 -0.71
N MET A 210 0.66 -2.08 -1.57
CA MET A 210 -0.72 -2.54 -1.41
C MET A 210 -0.87 -4.04 -1.54
N ALA A 211 -0.16 -4.66 -2.50
CA ALA A 211 -0.16 -6.11 -2.67
C ALA A 211 0.39 -6.82 -1.43
N LEU A 212 1.53 -6.36 -0.90
CA LEU A 212 2.17 -6.92 0.30
C LEU A 212 1.30 -6.73 1.55
N ARG A 213 0.67 -5.56 1.72
CA ARG A 213 -0.24 -5.29 2.85
C ARG A 213 -1.45 -6.21 2.92
N ALA A 214 -1.80 -6.90 1.83
CA ALA A 214 -2.85 -7.91 1.84
C ALA A 214 -2.43 -9.17 2.63
N VAL A 215 -1.13 -9.43 2.76
CA VAL A 215 -0.57 -10.56 3.51
C VAL A 215 -0.53 -10.21 5.00
N LYS A 216 -1.67 -10.33 5.70
CA LYS A 216 -1.76 -9.94 7.12
C LYS A 216 -1.07 -10.94 8.08
N LYS A 217 -0.86 -12.18 7.66
CA LYS A 217 -0.25 -13.24 8.47
C LYS A 217 0.38 -14.32 7.59
N VAL A 218 1.42 -14.98 8.10
CA VAL A 218 1.98 -16.22 7.54
C VAL A 218 1.98 -17.29 8.64
N GLY A 219 1.21 -18.36 8.41
CA GLY A 219 0.91 -19.33 9.46
C GLY A 219 0.27 -18.67 10.68
N LYS A 220 0.93 -18.75 11.83
CA LYS A 220 0.48 -18.11 13.09
C LYS A 220 1.09 -16.72 13.33
N ARG A 221 2.07 -16.29 12.52
CA ARG A 221 2.80 -15.03 12.72
C ARG A 221 2.04 -13.91 12.03
N ALA A 222 1.64 -12.89 12.79
CA ALA A 222 1.12 -11.65 12.22
C ALA A 222 2.22 -10.92 11.44
N ILE A 223 1.85 -10.17 10.41
CA ILE A 223 2.78 -9.36 9.63
C ILE A 223 2.33 -7.90 9.65
N ALA A 224 3.26 -7.02 10.00
CA ALA A 224 3.07 -5.59 10.00
C ALA A 224 3.96 -4.96 8.94
N HIS A 225 3.34 -4.22 8.03
CA HIS A 225 4.01 -3.56 6.92
C HIS A 225 4.06 -2.06 7.15
N GLU A 226 5.21 -1.46 6.87
CA GLU A 226 5.40 -0.01 6.78
C GLU A 226 6.19 0.28 5.51
N SER A 227 5.84 1.35 4.79
CA SER A 227 6.60 1.81 3.63
C SER A 227 7.52 2.97 4.01
N THR A 228 8.59 3.13 3.24
CA THR A 228 9.47 4.30 3.29
C THR A 228 9.89 4.70 1.89
N LYS A 229 10.10 5.99 1.68
CA LYS A 229 10.74 6.55 0.48
C LYS A 229 12.21 6.87 0.70
N GLU A 230 12.67 6.76 1.96
CA GLU A 230 14.02 7.15 2.36
C GLU A 230 14.99 6.01 2.04
N HIS A 231 15.77 6.18 0.97
CA HIS A 231 16.82 5.24 0.58
C HIS A 231 17.91 5.10 1.67
N GLN A 232 17.96 6.02 2.65
CA GLN A 232 18.85 5.92 3.82
C GLN A 232 18.40 4.84 4.83
N LEU A 233 17.16 4.36 4.71
CA LEU A 233 16.56 3.28 5.49
C LEU A 233 16.78 3.42 7.02
N PRO A 234 16.41 4.57 7.64
CA PRO A 234 16.71 4.83 9.06
C PRO A 234 16.13 3.78 10.02
N GLN A 235 15.03 3.12 9.63
CA GLN A 235 14.33 2.13 10.47
C GLN A 235 14.70 0.67 10.16
N LEU A 236 15.69 0.42 9.27
CA LEU A 236 16.03 -0.94 8.82
C LEU A 236 16.34 -1.91 9.97
N GLU A 237 17.10 -1.48 10.97
CA GLU A 237 17.51 -2.34 12.10
C GLU A 237 16.33 -2.75 13.00
N LYS A 238 15.15 -2.15 12.83
CA LYS A 238 13.92 -2.53 13.56
C LYS A 238 13.02 -3.48 12.76
N ALA A 239 13.32 -3.68 11.48
CA ALA A 239 12.60 -4.60 10.62
C ALA A 239 13.17 -6.03 10.73
N ASP A 240 12.37 -7.02 10.37
CA ASP A 240 12.82 -8.39 10.15
C ASP A 240 13.09 -8.64 8.65
N ILE A 241 12.29 -7.99 7.80
CA ILE A 241 12.36 -8.09 6.35
C ILE A 241 12.42 -6.69 5.73
N LEU A 242 13.37 -6.47 4.82
CA LEU A 242 13.38 -5.35 3.89
C LEU A 242 12.90 -5.83 2.53
N TRP A 243 11.79 -5.28 2.04
CA TRP A 243 11.34 -5.47 0.67
C TRP A 243 11.74 -4.24 -0.15
N ILE A 244 12.61 -4.42 -1.13
CA ILE A 244 13.03 -3.38 -2.06
C ILE A 244 12.16 -3.50 -3.30
N GLY A 245 11.32 -2.47 -3.50
CA GLY A 245 10.39 -2.37 -4.61
C GLY A 245 11.06 -2.24 -5.97
N TYR A 246 10.22 -2.25 -6.99
CA TYR A 246 10.65 -2.19 -8.38
C TYR A 246 11.34 -0.85 -8.64
N GLU A 247 12.52 -0.89 -9.27
CA GLU A 247 13.36 0.29 -9.57
C GLU A 247 13.84 1.12 -8.35
N GLU A 248 13.92 0.52 -7.16
CA GLU A 248 14.41 1.22 -5.95
C GLU A 248 15.94 1.13 -5.78
N ILE A 249 16.60 0.29 -6.58
CA ILE A 249 18.06 0.16 -6.61
C ILE A 249 18.62 0.86 -7.85
N SER A 250 17.93 0.68 -8.98
CA SER A 250 18.28 1.25 -10.27
C SER A 250 17.02 1.69 -10.98
N SER A 251 16.99 2.94 -11.45
CA SER A 251 15.86 3.50 -12.21
C SER A 251 16.41 4.42 -13.30
N TYR A 252 15.92 4.28 -14.53
CA TYR A 252 16.35 5.08 -15.68
C TYR A 252 17.88 5.07 -15.88
N GLY A 253 18.50 3.91 -15.65
CA GLY A 253 19.96 3.73 -15.73
C GLY A 253 20.75 4.46 -14.63
N HIS A 254 20.14 4.87 -13.52
CA HIS A 254 20.82 5.46 -12.38
C HIS A 254 20.82 4.52 -11.19
N TYR A 255 22.00 4.24 -10.64
CA TYR A 255 22.12 3.50 -9.38
C TYR A 255 21.88 4.43 -8.19
N LEU A 256 20.97 4.02 -7.28
CA LEU A 256 20.39 4.91 -6.28
C LEU A 256 20.91 4.68 -4.86
N LEU A 257 21.61 3.57 -4.63
CA LEU A 257 22.14 3.24 -3.31
C LEU A 257 23.56 3.77 -3.14
N SER A 258 23.81 4.46 -2.03
CA SER A 258 25.18 4.82 -1.67
C SER A 258 25.93 3.63 -1.07
N SER A 259 27.25 3.65 -1.12
CA SER A 259 28.10 2.60 -0.53
C SER A 259 27.90 2.40 0.98
N GLU A 260 27.44 3.43 1.70
CA GLU A 260 27.06 3.34 3.10
C GLU A 260 25.79 2.50 3.28
N ILE A 261 24.77 2.75 2.46
CA ILE A 261 23.51 2.02 2.51
C ILE A 261 23.70 0.57 2.08
N GLU A 262 24.54 0.32 1.08
CA GLU A 262 24.94 -1.03 0.71
C GLU A 262 25.55 -1.82 1.87
N LYS A 263 26.49 -1.22 2.61
CA LYS A 263 27.09 -1.82 3.80
C LYS A 263 26.04 -2.08 4.88
N LYS A 264 25.10 -1.14 5.06
CA LYS A 264 23.99 -1.26 6.01
C LYS A 264 23.07 -2.44 5.66
N ILE A 265 22.68 -2.59 4.40
CA ILE A 265 21.89 -3.73 3.91
C ILE A 265 22.63 -5.05 4.12
N LYS A 266 23.93 -5.11 3.78
CA LYS A 266 24.75 -6.31 4.04
C LYS A 266 24.84 -6.66 5.52
N ALA A 267 25.04 -5.67 6.38
CA ALA A 267 25.10 -5.87 7.82
C ALA A 267 23.76 -6.39 8.37
N PHE A 268 22.64 -5.83 7.90
CA PHE A 268 21.29 -6.28 8.23
C PHE A 268 21.09 -7.77 7.89
N VAL A 269 21.42 -8.18 6.66
CA VAL A 269 21.32 -9.59 6.26
C VAL A 269 22.27 -10.47 7.08
N LYS A 270 23.52 -10.04 7.27
CA LYS A 270 24.51 -10.79 8.06
C LYS A 270 24.02 -11.11 9.48
N LYS A 271 23.27 -10.18 10.10
CA LYS A 271 22.71 -10.33 11.45
C LYS A 271 21.48 -11.23 11.54
N GLY A 272 20.82 -11.53 10.42
CA GLY A 272 19.61 -12.37 10.39
C GLY A 272 18.44 -11.78 9.62
N GLY A 273 18.54 -10.52 9.18
CA GLY A 273 17.51 -9.89 8.37
C GLY A 273 17.37 -10.55 6.99
N ILE A 274 16.20 -10.41 6.40
CA ILE A 274 15.93 -10.88 5.04
C ILE A 274 15.71 -9.70 4.12
N VAL A 275 16.38 -9.71 2.97
CA VAL A 275 16.18 -8.69 1.92
C VAL A 275 15.53 -9.36 0.73
N VAL A 276 14.36 -8.88 0.34
CA VAL A 276 13.69 -9.26 -0.92
C VAL A 276 13.88 -8.13 -1.92
N VAL A 277 14.32 -8.44 -3.13
CA VAL A 277 14.50 -7.48 -4.22
C VAL A 277 13.61 -7.87 -5.39
N THR A 278 12.79 -6.92 -5.82
CA THR A 278 11.96 -7.02 -7.03
C THR A 278 12.74 -6.58 -8.26
N GLY A 279 12.16 -6.72 -9.47
CA GLY A 279 12.85 -6.38 -10.71
C GLY A 279 13.41 -4.95 -10.71
N GLN A 280 14.52 -4.75 -11.40
CA GLN A 280 15.20 -3.45 -11.47
C GLN A 280 15.46 -3.14 -12.94
N ASP A 281 15.30 -1.87 -13.31
CA ASP A 281 15.51 -1.40 -14.69
C ASP A 281 17.02 -1.38 -14.99
N SER A 282 17.44 -2.35 -15.80
CA SER A 282 18.83 -2.60 -16.18
C SER A 282 18.98 -2.41 -17.68
N SER A 283 19.84 -1.49 -18.11
CA SER A 283 20.17 -1.36 -19.53
C SER A 283 21.52 -1.98 -19.88
N ALA A 284 21.75 -2.23 -21.18
CA ALA A 284 23.04 -2.67 -21.68
C ALA A 284 24.19 -1.69 -21.37
N GLU A 285 23.93 -0.38 -21.48
CA GLU A 285 24.92 0.68 -21.22
C GLU A 285 25.12 0.94 -19.73
N LYS A 286 24.08 0.74 -18.92
CA LYS A 286 24.10 0.99 -17.47
C LYS A 286 23.44 -0.18 -16.71
N PRO A 287 24.13 -1.32 -16.61
CA PRO A 287 23.61 -2.47 -15.89
C PRO A 287 23.36 -2.13 -14.42
N CYS A 288 22.30 -2.72 -13.84
CA CYS A 288 21.99 -2.55 -12.44
C CYS A 288 23.18 -2.90 -11.52
N GLY A 289 23.49 -1.98 -10.60
CA GLY A 289 24.50 -2.21 -9.57
C GLY A 289 24.06 -3.28 -8.56
N ILE A 290 25.05 -4.00 -8.03
CA ILE A 290 24.84 -5.11 -7.08
C ILE A 290 25.51 -4.88 -5.73
N GLY A 291 25.92 -3.64 -5.43
CA GLY A 291 26.71 -3.37 -4.24
C GLY A 291 25.96 -3.63 -2.93
N TRP A 292 24.63 -3.71 -2.94
CA TRP A 292 23.78 -4.16 -1.82
C TRP A 292 23.88 -5.68 -1.53
N LEU A 293 24.30 -6.48 -2.50
CA LEU A 293 24.37 -7.94 -2.45
C LEU A 293 25.76 -8.41 -2.05
N GLN A 294 25.84 -9.44 -1.20
CA GLN A 294 27.10 -10.16 -1.01
C GLN A 294 27.35 -11.11 -2.17
N GLY A 295 28.48 -10.99 -2.86
CA GLY A 295 28.92 -11.89 -3.93
C GLY A 295 28.83 -11.28 -5.32
N LYS A 296 28.64 -12.12 -6.34
CA LYS A 296 28.56 -11.70 -7.75
C LYS A 296 27.15 -11.94 -8.29
N LEU A 297 26.71 -11.03 -9.14
CA LEU A 297 25.48 -11.06 -9.93
C LEU A 297 25.65 -9.95 -10.99
N LYS A 298 24.92 -10.02 -12.09
CA LYS A 298 24.95 -9.00 -13.14
C LYS A 298 23.51 -8.75 -13.60
N GLY A 299 23.06 -7.50 -13.58
CA GLY A 299 21.80 -7.12 -14.23
C GLY A 299 21.94 -7.21 -15.75
N VAL A 300 20.90 -7.69 -16.42
CA VAL A 300 20.83 -7.77 -17.88
C VAL A 300 19.51 -7.18 -18.35
N GLU A 301 19.59 -6.38 -19.41
CA GLU A 301 18.42 -5.91 -20.14
C GLU A 301 17.84 -7.10 -20.91
N SER A 302 16.55 -7.37 -20.75
CA SER A 302 15.91 -8.51 -21.41
C SER A 302 14.46 -8.16 -21.75
N PRO A 303 13.93 -8.61 -22.91
CA PRO A 303 12.54 -8.38 -23.21
C PRO A 303 11.61 -8.97 -22.13
N PRO A 304 10.47 -8.32 -21.84
CA PRO A 304 9.51 -8.82 -20.87
C PRO A 304 9.01 -10.20 -21.28
N THR A 305 8.91 -11.12 -20.31
CA THR A 305 8.40 -12.47 -20.56
C THR A 305 7.53 -12.94 -19.40
N GLN A 306 6.66 -13.90 -19.70
CA GLN A 306 5.84 -14.59 -18.70
C GLN A 306 6.28 -16.05 -18.51
N HIS A 307 7.23 -16.52 -19.32
CA HIS A 307 7.65 -17.91 -19.37
C HIS A 307 8.88 -18.16 -18.52
N PHE A 308 8.80 -19.16 -17.65
CA PHE A 308 9.87 -19.55 -16.74
C PHE A 308 9.81 -21.05 -16.44
N ALA A 309 10.98 -21.62 -16.13
CA ALA A 309 11.13 -22.98 -15.65
C ALA A 309 11.41 -22.97 -14.13
N VAL A 310 10.58 -23.67 -13.37
CA VAL A 310 10.78 -23.90 -11.93
C VAL A 310 11.79 -25.04 -11.74
N THR A 311 12.77 -24.83 -10.87
CA THR A 311 13.71 -25.89 -10.47
C THR A 311 13.12 -26.74 -9.35
N GLU A 312 13.71 -27.90 -9.07
CA GLU A 312 13.30 -28.73 -7.92
C GLU A 312 13.29 -27.96 -6.59
N LYS A 313 14.26 -27.05 -6.38
CA LYS A 313 14.34 -26.22 -5.17
C LYS A 313 13.24 -25.16 -5.11
N GLY A 314 12.71 -24.74 -6.26
CA GLY A 314 11.67 -23.71 -6.34
C GLY A 314 10.26 -24.20 -6.08
N ASN A 315 10.05 -25.51 -6.03
CA ASN A 315 8.71 -26.10 -5.92
C ASN A 315 7.87 -25.48 -4.80
N SER A 316 8.43 -25.26 -3.61
CA SER A 316 7.69 -24.66 -2.49
C SER A 316 7.33 -23.19 -2.75
N VAL A 317 8.26 -22.39 -3.27
CA VAL A 317 8.07 -20.97 -3.57
C VAL A 317 7.03 -20.77 -4.69
N PHE A 318 6.90 -21.70 -5.62
CA PHE A 318 5.92 -21.62 -6.72
C PHE A 318 4.62 -22.39 -6.44
N SER A 319 4.45 -22.98 -5.26
CA SER A 319 3.22 -23.71 -4.90
C SER A 319 2.56 -23.29 -3.59
N ILE A 320 3.24 -22.52 -2.72
CA ILE A 320 2.73 -22.19 -1.38
C ILE A 320 2.78 -20.67 -1.12
N PRO A 321 1.66 -20.04 -0.72
CA PRO A 321 0.31 -20.61 -0.60
C PRO A 321 -0.42 -20.76 -1.94
N ASN A 322 0.08 -20.11 -3.00
CA ASN A 322 -0.55 -20.08 -4.31
C ASN A 322 0.22 -20.96 -5.30
N LYS A 323 -0.49 -21.71 -6.14
CA LYS A 323 0.12 -22.38 -7.30
C LYS A 323 0.39 -21.34 -8.38
N ILE A 324 1.64 -21.22 -8.80
CA ILE A 324 2.10 -20.29 -9.83
C ILE A 324 2.52 -21.10 -11.06
N GLU A 325 1.95 -20.77 -12.21
CA GLU A 325 2.21 -21.46 -13.48
C GLU A 325 2.99 -20.55 -14.43
N SER A 326 3.84 -21.15 -15.27
CA SER A 326 4.49 -20.44 -16.38
C SER A 326 3.41 -19.79 -17.27
N GLY A 327 3.62 -18.53 -17.66
CA GLY A 327 2.64 -17.73 -18.40
C GLY A 327 1.65 -16.94 -17.53
N LYS A 328 1.81 -16.90 -16.20
CA LYS A 328 0.90 -16.18 -15.28
C LYS A 328 1.50 -14.96 -14.58
N ILE A 329 2.82 -14.90 -14.50
CA ILE A 329 3.56 -13.78 -13.88
C ILE A 329 4.25 -12.99 -14.98
N LEU A 330 4.66 -11.76 -14.70
CA LEU A 330 5.45 -10.96 -15.62
C LEU A 330 6.82 -10.67 -15.02
N VAL A 331 7.86 -11.07 -15.74
CA VAL A 331 9.25 -10.76 -15.41
C VAL A 331 9.86 -9.91 -16.51
N ASP A 332 10.80 -9.08 -16.10
CA ASP A 332 11.52 -8.16 -16.98
C ASP A 332 12.85 -7.81 -16.32
N ASP A 333 13.85 -7.50 -17.13
CA ASP A 333 15.24 -7.24 -16.72
C ASP A 333 15.77 -8.19 -15.65
N ALA A 334 16.51 -9.17 -16.13
CA ALA A 334 16.86 -10.30 -15.32
C ALA A 334 18.25 -10.19 -14.70
N TRP A 335 18.62 -11.21 -13.93
CA TRP A 335 19.95 -11.30 -13.33
C TRP A 335 20.68 -12.52 -13.84
N VAL A 336 21.97 -12.38 -14.17
CA VAL A 336 22.89 -13.47 -14.54
C VAL A 336 24.11 -13.58 -13.64
N GLY A 337 24.87 -14.65 -13.80
CA GLY A 337 26.12 -14.86 -13.07
C GLY A 337 25.92 -15.19 -11.59
N TRP A 338 24.77 -15.79 -11.25
CA TRP A 338 24.52 -16.36 -9.93
C TRP A 338 25.52 -17.48 -9.60
N SER A 339 25.77 -17.71 -8.32
CA SER A 339 26.73 -18.66 -7.81
C SER A 339 26.13 -20.07 -7.70
N ARG A 340 26.98 -21.11 -7.78
CA ARG A 340 26.57 -22.49 -7.46
C ARG A 340 26.06 -22.67 -6.02
N ARG A 341 26.36 -21.73 -5.12
CA ARG A 341 25.88 -21.72 -3.74
C ARG A 341 24.50 -21.07 -3.58
N ASP A 342 23.97 -20.48 -4.63
CA ASP A 342 22.64 -19.89 -4.60
C ASP A 342 21.57 -20.97 -4.75
N GLU A 343 20.45 -20.74 -4.07
CA GLU A 343 19.24 -21.54 -4.22
C GLU A 343 18.45 -20.93 -5.39
N ILE A 344 18.57 -21.52 -6.57
CA ILE A 344 17.85 -21.06 -7.77
C ILE A 344 16.48 -21.70 -7.77
N PHE A 345 15.41 -20.91 -7.72
CA PHE A 345 14.03 -21.40 -7.67
C PHE A 345 13.38 -21.43 -9.05
N ALA A 346 13.65 -20.44 -9.89
CA ALA A 346 13.22 -20.43 -11.27
C ALA A 346 14.17 -19.63 -12.15
N THR A 347 14.22 -19.99 -13.43
CA THR A 347 14.90 -19.23 -14.48
C THR A 347 13.97 -19.00 -15.65
N THR A 348 14.29 -18.03 -16.51
CA THR A 348 13.67 -17.96 -17.85
C THR A 348 13.99 -19.24 -18.62
N GLU A 349 13.11 -19.63 -19.54
CA GLU A 349 13.27 -20.89 -20.28
C GLU A 349 14.42 -20.80 -21.29
N ASP A 350 14.51 -19.70 -22.03
CA ASP A 350 15.43 -19.55 -23.17
C ASP A 350 16.82 -19.05 -22.74
N THR A 351 16.87 -17.94 -22.01
CA THR A 351 18.11 -17.25 -21.63
C THR A 351 18.71 -17.79 -20.33
N LYS A 352 17.96 -18.64 -19.61
CA LYS A 352 18.29 -19.20 -18.29
C LYS A 352 18.50 -18.16 -17.21
N GLU A 353 18.11 -16.91 -17.41
CA GLU A 353 18.27 -15.82 -16.45
C GLU A 353 17.46 -16.05 -15.17
N LEU A 354 17.90 -15.49 -14.04
CA LEU A 354 17.26 -15.70 -12.75
C LEU A 354 15.88 -15.04 -12.71
N VAL A 355 14.83 -15.82 -12.43
CA VAL A 355 13.48 -15.31 -12.18
C VAL A 355 13.24 -15.13 -10.68
N VAL A 356 13.55 -16.16 -9.89
CA VAL A 356 13.58 -16.09 -8.42
C VAL A 356 14.73 -16.97 -7.93
N GLY A 357 15.54 -16.44 -7.01
CA GLY A 357 16.50 -17.23 -6.26
C GLY A 357 16.80 -16.63 -4.90
N ALA A 358 17.57 -17.37 -4.09
CA ALA A 358 17.99 -16.93 -2.78
C ALA A 358 19.48 -17.18 -2.52
N ARG A 359 20.09 -16.27 -1.76
CA ARG A 359 21.51 -16.33 -1.37
C ARG A 359 21.64 -16.09 0.12
N ARG A 360 22.25 -17.04 0.83
CA ARG A 360 22.53 -16.91 2.27
C ARG A 360 23.73 -15.99 2.51
N HIS A 361 23.63 -15.15 3.53
CA HIS A 361 24.75 -14.36 4.03
C HIS A 361 24.66 -14.18 5.55
N GLY A 362 25.68 -14.67 6.27
CA GLY A 362 25.63 -14.71 7.73
C GLY A 362 24.44 -15.52 8.22
N LYS A 363 23.60 -14.92 9.06
CA LYS A 363 22.37 -15.54 9.60
C LYS A 363 21.13 -15.31 8.74
N GLY A 364 21.19 -14.40 7.78
CA GLY A 364 20.05 -13.98 6.97
C GLY A 364 20.09 -14.46 5.52
N LEU A 365 19.23 -13.86 4.70
CA LEU A 365 18.97 -14.29 3.34
C LEU A 365 18.69 -13.09 2.41
N TYR A 366 19.23 -13.14 1.20
CA TYR A 366 18.74 -12.36 0.08
C TYR A 366 17.78 -13.22 -0.73
N ILE A 367 16.63 -12.68 -1.11
CA ILE A 367 15.72 -13.25 -2.11
C ILE A 367 15.69 -12.26 -3.27
N ILE A 368 16.08 -12.72 -4.45
CA ILE A 368 16.31 -11.89 -5.63
C ILE A 368 15.34 -12.33 -6.70
N THR A 369 14.64 -11.39 -7.29
CA THR A 369 13.65 -11.66 -8.32
C THR A 369 13.77 -10.70 -9.49
N SER A 370 13.10 -11.03 -10.58
CA SER A 370 12.96 -10.18 -11.77
C SER A 370 11.50 -9.82 -12.03
N LEU A 371 10.70 -9.68 -10.96
CA LEU A 371 9.29 -9.32 -11.07
C LEU A 371 9.15 -7.88 -11.60
N ARG A 372 8.46 -7.72 -12.73
CA ARG A 372 8.11 -6.40 -13.26
C ARG A 372 6.85 -5.90 -12.58
N ASN A 373 6.97 -4.87 -11.75
CA ASN A 373 5.86 -4.30 -10.98
C ASN A 373 5.68 -2.78 -11.21
N ASP A 374 5.88 -2.36 -12.45
CA ASP A 374 5.80 -0.97 -12.92
C ASP A 374 4.38 -0.39 -12.99
N SER A 375 3.33 -1.22 -12.87
CA SER A 375 1.93 -0.79 -12.97
C SER A 375 0.99 -1.61 -12.11
N GLN A 376 -0.28 -1.19 -12.03
CA GLN A 376 -1.33 -1.97 -11.36
C GLN A 376 -1.48 -3.35 -11.98
N TYR A 377 -1.47 -3.39 -13.32
CA TYR A 377 -1.69 -4.60 -14.09
C TYR A 377 -0.57 -5.60 -13.82
N THR A 378 0.68 -5.19 -13.98
CA THR A 378 1.84 -6.07 -13.81
C THR A 378 2.01 -6.53 -12.37
N THR A 379 1.80 -5.63 -11.40
CA THR A 379 1.75 -6.01 -9.97
C THR A 379 0.62 -7.00 -9.68
N SER A 380 -0.56 -6.85 -10.30
CA SER A 380 -1.68 -7.77 -10.08
C SER A 380 -1.41 -9.19 -10.57
N LEU A 381 -0.66 -9.33 -11.68
CA LEU A 381 -0.19 -10.64 -12.17
C LEU A 381 0.81 -11.27 -11.19
N ASN A 382 1.72 -10.47 -10.64
CA ASN A 382 2.79 -10.94 -9.76
C ASN A 382 2.37 -11.14 -8.30
N LYS A 383 1.23 -10.57 -7.89
CA LYS A 383 0.77 -10.53 -6.49
C LYS A 383 0.79 -11.90 -5.81
N ALA A 384 0.34 -12.95 -6.48
CA ALA A 384 0.30 -14.29 -5.90
C ALA A 384 1.70 -14.85 -5.59
N LEU A 385 2.68 -14.59 -6.47
CA LEU A 385 4.07 -14.98 -6.24
C LEU A 385 4.74 -14.08 -5.19
N MET A 386 4.40 -12.80 -5.12
CA MET A 386 4.86 -11.91 -4.04
C MET A 386 4.42 -12.43 -2.66
N GLU A 387 3.19 -12.91 -2.54
CA GLU A 387 2.70 -13.57 -1.32
C GLU A 387 3.48 -14.86 -1.03
N ASN A 388 3.72 -15.72 -2.02
CA ASN A 388 4.55 -16.91 -1.83
C ASN A 388 5.98 -16.58 -1.36
N ILE A 389 6.59 -15.54 -1.93
CA ILE A 389 7.91 -15.05 -1.51
C ILE A 389 7.87 -14.56 -0.06
N MET A 390 6.80 -13.87 0.35
CA MET A 390 6.62 -13.47 1.76
C MET A 390 6.51 -14.70 2.68
N HIS A 391 5.76 -15.73 2.28
CA HIS A 391 5.66 -16.98 3.01
C HIS A 391 7.03 -17.67 3.14
N TYR A 392 7.78 -17.73 2.05
CA TYR A 392 9.13 -18.28 2.07
C TYR A 392 10.04 -17.46 2.98
N ALA A 393 10.09 -16.13 2.84
CA ALA A 393 10.90 -15.26 3.68
C ALA A 393 10.60 -15.45 5.17
N VAL A 394 9.32 -15.43 5.57
CA VAL A 394 8.92 -15.62 6.97
C VAL A 394 9.28 -17.01 7.50
N SER A 395 9.28 -18.04 6.65
CA SER A 395 9.74 -19.39 7.03
C SER A 395 11.24 -19.48 7.32
N GLN A 396 12.03 -18.54 6.78
CA GLN A 396 13.48 -18.47 6.97
C GLN A 396 13.89 -17.63 8.18
N LEU A 397 12.97 -16.85 8.75
CA LEU A 397 13.18 -16.12 10.01
C LEU A 397 13.16 -17.09 11.19
N LYS A 398 14.26 -17.14 11.93
CA LYS A 398 14.43 -17.99 13.11
C LYS A 398 13.60 -17.54 14.31
#